data_AF-A0A1I8ARM5-F1
#
_entry.id   AF-A0A1I8ARM5-F1
#
_cell.length_a   1.000
_cell.length_b   1.000
_cell.length_c   1.000
_cell.angle_alpha   90.00
_cell.angle_beta   90.00
_cell.angle_gamma   90.00
#
_symmetry.space_group_name_H-M   'P 1'
#
loop_
_entity.id
_entity.type
_entity.pdbx_description
1 polymer ?
#
loop_
_entity_poly.entity_id
_entity_poly.type
_entity_poly.pdbx_seq_one_letter_code
_entity_poly.pdbx_strand_id
1 'polypeptide(L)'
;MALLGVRPVWASGSQRVDDFEILPNAIDGRLWHSREDLAEVYLNHGAYAYGASDDGTAAREPFARRLSQVQAVLQNQDNHEHDLLDSN
;
A
#
# COMPACT_ATOMS: atom_id res chain seq x y z
N MET A 1 3.54 5.51 17.70
CA MET A 1 2.50 5.41 16.66
C MET A 1 3.11 4.70 15.47
N ALA A 2 2.42 3.71 14.90
CA ALA A 2 2.91 3.01 13.71
C ALA A 2 2.04 3.34 12.49
N LEU A 3 2.67 3.83 11.43
CA LEU A 3 2.05 4.03 10.12
C LEU A 3 1.90 2.66 9.46
N LEU A 4 0.81 2.40 8.74
CA LEU A 4 0.60 1.15 8.01
C LEU A 4 0.57 1.43 6.52
N GLY A 5 1.28 0.65 5.72
CA GLY A 5 1.34 0.86 4.28
C GLY A 5 2.21 -0.14 3.53
N VAL A 6 2.39 0.14 2.24
CA VAL A 6 3.22 -0.65 1.32
C VAL A 6 4.69 -0.58 1.69
N ARG A 7 5.45 -1.62 1.33
CA ARG A 7 6.88 -1.70 1.61
C ARG A 7 7.67 -0.69 0.78
N PRO A 8 8.29 0.34 1.40
CA PRO A 8 9.16 1.26 0.68
C PRO A 8 10.52 0.60 0.42
N VAL A 9 11.08 0.90 -0.73
CA VAL A 9 12.48 0.64 -1.07
C VAL A 9 13.24 1.92 -0.75
N TRP A 10 14.15 1.85 0.23
CA TRP A 10 14.94 2.99 0.66
C TRP A 10 16.21 3.15 -0.16
N ALA A 11 16.58 4.40 -0.45
CA ALA A 11 17.87 4.73 -1.05
C ALA A 11 19.03 4.33 -0.12
N SER A 12 20.06 3.70 -0.66
CA SER A 12 21.26 3.40 0.12
C SER A 12 21.92 4.69 0.64
N GLY A 13 22.04 4.82 1.96
CA GLY A 13 22.65 5.98 2.62
C GLY A 13 21.75 7.20 2.82
N SER A 14 20.43 7.10 2.63
CA SER A 14 19.49 8.19 2.89
C SER A 14 18.14 7.68 3.43
N GLN A 15 17.40 8.53 4.15
CA GLN A 15 16.00 8.26 4.54
C GLN A 15 15.01 8.60 3.41
N ARG A 16 15.46 8.60 2.16
CA ARG A 16 14.62 8.85 1.00
C ARG A 16 14.06 7.53 0.50
N VAL A 17 12.75 7.47 0.30
CA VAL A 17 12.12 6.37 -0.42
C VAL A 17 12.47 6.52 -1.90
N ASP A 18 13.10 5.51 -2.48
CA ASP A 18 13.42 5.44 -3.91
C ASP A 18 12.30 4.73 -4.69
N ASP A 19 11.54 3.81 -4.08
CA ASP A 19 10.41 3.11 -4.74
C ASP A 19 9.38 2.57 -3.73
N PHE A 20 8.20 2.16 -4.21
CA PHE A 20 7.17 1.48 -3.42
C PHE A 20 6.66 0.23 -4.15
N GLU A 21 6.68 -0.92 -3.47
CA GLU A 21 6.07 -2.13 -4.02
C GLU A 21 4.55 -2.10 -3.76
N ILE A 22 3.79 -1.58 -4.72
CA ILE A 22 2.37 -1.24 -4.48
C ILE A 22 1.43 -2.40 -4.81
N LEU A 23 1.68 -3.18 -5.87
CA LEU A 23 0.84 -4.31 -6.29
C LEU A 23 1.66 -5.39 -7.00
N PRO A 24 1.33 -6.69 -6.81
CA PRO A 24 1.95 -7.78 -7.55
C PRO A 24 1.38 -7.88 -8.97
N ASN A 25 2.14 -8.55 -9.85
CA ASN A 25 1.73 -8.97 -11.21
C ASN A 25 0.35 -9.66 -11.31
N ALA A 26 -0.30 -10.00 -10.18
CA ALA A 26 -1.65 -10.57 -10.18
C ALA A 26 -2.71 -9.59 -10.72
N ILE A 27 -2.55 -8.28 -10.48
CA ILE A 27 -3.45 -7.28 -11.05
C ILE A 27 -3.16 -7.08 -12.54
N ASP A 28 -1.88 -6.90 -12.90
CA ASP A 28 -1.44 -6.72 -14.30
C ASP A 28 -1.72 -7.95 -15.17
N GLY A 29 -1.56 -9.14 -14.59
CA GLY A 29 -1.84 -10.42 -15.22
C GLY A 29 -3.32 -10.83 -15.19
N ARG A 30 -4.20 -10.01 -14.59
CA ARG A 30 -5.63 -10.32 -14.38
C ARG A 30 -5.85 -11.70 -13.73
N LEU A 31 -4.98 -12.09 -12.81
CA LEU A 31 -4.97 -13.42 -12.17
C LEU A 31 -5.92 -13.50 -10.96
N TRP A 32 -6.89 -12.61 -10.86
CA TRP A 32 -7.89 -12.58 -9.79
C TRP A 32 -9.26 -13.00 -10.33
N HIS A 33 -10.01 -13.75 -9.54
CA HIS A 33 -11.32 -14.28 -9.92
C HIS A 33 -12.44 -13.71 -9.06
N SER A 34 -12.09 -13.09 -7.94
CA SER A 34 -13.03 -12.56 -6.95
C SER A 34 -12.51 -11.25 -6.32
N ARG A 35 -13.40 -10.55 -5.60
CA ARG A 35 -13.01 -9.36 -4.82
C ARG A 35 -12.14 -9.73 -3.62
N GLU A 36 -12.35 -10.93 -3.09
CA GLU A 36 -11.60 -11.52 -2.00
C GLU A 36 -10.13 -11.72 -2.41
N ASP A 37 -9.87 -12.16 -3.65
CA ASP A 37 -8.49 -12.28 -4.17
C ASP A 37 -7.77 -10.92 -4.19
N LEU A 38 -8.48 -9.86 -4.60
CA LEU A 38 -7.95 -8.50 -4.60
C LEU A 38 -7.71 -7.98 -3.18
N ALA A 39 -8.61 -8.28 -2.24
CA ALA A 39 -8.45 -7.91 -0.84
C ALA A 39 -7.24 -8.63 -0.19
N GLU A 40 -7.04 -9.90 -0.50
CA GLU A 40 -5.86 -10.67 -0.06
C GLU A 40 -4.56 -10.06 -0.62
N VAL A 41 -4.54 -9.73 -1.92
CA VAL A 41 -3.41 -9.04 -2.54
C VAL A 41 -3.11 -7.72 -1.82
N TYR A 42 -4.12 -6.90 -1.60
CA TYR A 42 -3.98 -5.60 -0.92
C TYR A 42 -3.44 -5.76 0.51
N LEU A 43 -3.99 -6.70 1.29
CA LEU A 43 -3.54 -6.96 2.66
C LEU A 43 -2.10 -7.49 2.70
N ASN A 44 -1.70 -8.34 1.74
CA ASN A 44 -0.36 -8.92 1.73
C ASN A 44 0.73 -7.90 1.37
N HIS A 45 0.40 -6.87 0.57
CA HIS A 45 1.36 -5.85 0.16
C HIS A 45 1.33 -4.60 1.06
N GLY A 46 0.15 -4.23 1.59
CA GLY A 46 -0.04 -3.00 2.34
C GLY A 46 0.07 -3.14 3.87
N ALA A 47 0.22 -4.34 4.41
CA ALA A 47 0.17 -4.55 5.85
C ALA A 47 1.54 -4.54 6.53
N TYR A 48 2.33 -3.48 6.33
CA TYR A 48 3.58 -3.28 7.06
C TYR A 48 3.49 -2.08 7.99
N ALA A 49 3.96 -2.23 9.21
CA ALA A 49 4.02 -1.20 10.24
C ALA A 49 5.36 -0.49 10.23
N TYR A 50 5.32 0.84 10.29
CA TYR A 50 6.48 1.72 10.32
C TYR A 50 6.49 2.56 11.58
N GLY A 51 7.65 2.72 12.20
CA GLY A 51 7.83 3.56 13.38
C GLY A 51 9.22 4.19 13.39
N ALA A 52 9.49 5.04 14.39
CA ALA A 52 10.77 5.77 14.50
C ALA A 52 12.03 4.88 14.56
N SER A 53 11.87 3.56 14.73
CA SER A 53 12.96 2.58 14.73
C SER A 53 12.55 1.26 14.07
N ASP A 54 11.50 1.29 13.25
CA ASP A 54 10.94 0.13 12.56
C ASP A 54 10.70 0.48 11.10
N ASP A 55 11.56 -0.06 10.23
CA ASP A 55 11.57 0.20 8.78
C ASP A 55 10.60 -0.72 8.01
N GLY A 56 9.68 -1.39 8.70
CA GLY A 56 8.61 -2.18 8.07
C GLY A 56 8.49 -3.56 8.69
N THR A 57 7.68 -3.70 9.73
CA THR A 57 7.32 -4.99 10.32
C THR A 57 5.99 -5.48 9.78
N ALA A 58 5.91 -6.74 9.34
CA ALA A 58 4.65 -7.33 8.88
C ALA A 58 3.58 -7.27 9.98
N ALA A 59 2.43 -6.68 9.67
CA ALA A 59 1.36 -6.32 10.61
C ALA A 59 -0.04 -6.55 10.01
N ARG A 60 -0.24 -7.71 9.36
CA ARG A 60 -1.48 -8.10 8.68
C ARG A 60 -2.73 -7.98 9.54
N GLU A 61 -2.76 -8.61 10.70
CA GLU A 61 -3.94 -8.60 11.57
C GLU A 61 -4.27 -7.19 12.13
N PRO A 62 -3.30 -6.41 12.66
CA PRO A 62 -3.55 -5.02 13.04
C PRO A 62 -4.06 -4.15 11.88
N PHE A 63 -3.54 -4.34 10.66
CA PHE A 63 -3.96 -3.60 9.48
C PHE A 63 -5.39 -3.93 9.07
N ALA A 64 -5.73 -5.22 8.93
CA ALA A 64 -7.09 -5.65 8.63
C ALA A 64 -8.11 -5.13 9.65
N ARG A 65 -7.74 -5.13 10.94
CA ARG A 65 -8.59 -4.57 12.01
C ARG A 65 -8.82 -3.07 11.84
N ARG A 66 -7.78 -2.29 11.52
CA ARG A 66 -7.93 -0.85 11.26
C ARG A 66 -8.76 -0.59 10.02
N LEU A 67 -8.54 -1.34 8.93
CA LEU A 67 -9.35 -1.23 7.71
C LEU A 67 -10.83 -1.48 7.97
N SER A 68 -11.17 -2.46 8.81
CA SER A 68 -12.57 -2.73 9.18
C SER A 68 -13.28 -1.57 9.89
N GLN A 69 -12.51 -0.60 10.42
CA GLN A 69 -13.02 0.59 11.09
C GLN A 69 -12.99 1.83 10.21
N VAL A 70 -12.47 1.74 8.97
CA VAL A 70 -12.44 2.86 8.02
C VAL A 70 -13.86 3.23 7.61
N GLN A 71 -14.22 4.50 7.81
CA GLN A 71 -15.54 5.04 7.46
C GLN A 71 -15.51 5.84 6.16
N ALA A 72 -14.35 6.34 5.77
CA ALA A 72 -14.16 7.11 4.55
C ALA A 72 -12.74 6.90 4.02
N VAL A 73 -12.60 6.87 2.69
CA VAL A 73 -11.32 6.86 1.99
C VAL A 73 -11.19 8.19 1.28
N LEU A 74 -10.12 8.92 1.59
CA LEU A 74 -9.79 10.19 0.93
C LEU A 74 -8.53 9.97 0.10
N GLN A 75 -8.63 10.26 -1.20
CA GLN A 75 -7.49 10.32 -2.11
C GLN A 75 -7.38 11.76 -2.59
N ASN A 76 -6.33 12.46 -2.19
CA ASN A 76 -6.06 13.80 -2.72
C ASN A 76 -5.38 13.66 -4.09
N GLN A 77 -6.00 14.20 -5.14
CA GLN A 77 -5.35 14.34 -6.44
C GLN A 77 -4.61 15.68 -6.43
N ASP A 78 -3.28 15.64 -6.30
CA ASP A 78 -2.46 16.84 -6.12
C ASP A 78 -1.84 17.38 -7.42
N ASN A 79 -2.27 16.87 -8.59
CA ASN A 79 -1.80 17.35 -9.90
C ASN A 79 -2.99 17.69 -10.80
N HIS A 80 -3.03 18.95 -11.26
CA HIS A 80 -4.07 19.48 -12.16
C HIS A 80 -3.99 18.90 -13.59
N GLU A 81 -2.88 18.25 -13.96
CA GLU A 81 -2.63 17.73 -15.31
C GLU A 81 -2.83 16.21 -15.47
N HIS A 82 -3.22 15.50 -14.41
CA HIS A 82 -3.41 14.05 -14.46
C HIS A 82 -4.70 13.66 -13.74
N ASP A 83 -5.72 13.25 -14.50
CA ASP A 83 -6.93 12.63 -13.94
C ASP A 83 -6.70 11.13 -13.72
N LEU A 84 -7.59 10.47 -12.98
CA LEU A 84 -7.54 9.04 -12.63
C LEU A 84 -7.46 8.09 -13.83
N LEU A 85 -7.64 8.58 -15.05
CA LEU A 85 -7.62 7.81 -16.30
C LEU A 85 -6.37 8.02 -17.16
N ASP A 86 -5.47 8.95 -16.79
CA ASP A 86 -4.30 9.28 -17.62
C ASP A 86 -3.05 8.45 -17.32
N SER A 87 -3.10 7.55 -16.33
CA SER A 87 -1.98 6.66 -15.99
C SER A 87 -2.21 5.25 -16.57
N ASN A 88 -1.59 4.99 -17.72
CA ASN A 88 -1.40 3.65 -18.30
C ASN A 88 -0.09 3.01 -17.80
#